data_AF-A0A6J7VH48-F1
#
_entry.id   AF-A0A6J7VH48-F1
#
_cell.length_a   1.000
_cell.length_b   1.000
_cell.length_c   1.000
_cell.angle_alpha   90.00
_cell.angle_beta   90.00
_cell.angle_gamma   90.00
#
_symmetry.space_group_name_H-M   'P 1'
#
loop_
_entity.id
_entity.type
_entity.pdbx_description
1 polymer ?
#
loop_
_entity_poly.entity_id
_entity_poly.type
_entity_poly.pdbx_seq_one_letter_code
_entity_poly.pdbx_strand_id
1 'polypeptide(L)'
;MLEKMSPWDYQQVRRALGHGSGFDSPGFNGIRAVIPQLGVEFHRLLKAANISLLDLFVHHEKHDQLYRLAEALIEVDERMINWRHRHFKVVERSIGLHVSGTQGTPVEVIGQLRDKCFFPELWDIRTEITNHALKEE
;
A
#
# COMPACT_ATOMS: atom_id res chain seq x y z
N MET A 1 12.16 2.22 17.19
CA MET A 1 13.45 2.94 17.37
C MET A 1 13.22 4.45 17.34
N LEU A 2 12.61 5.02 16.28
CA LEU A 2 12.21 6.45 16.24
C LEU A 2 11.04 6.80 17.18
N GLU A 3 10.09 5.89 17.36
CA GLU A 3 8.93 6.07 18.25
C GLU A 3 9.30 6.28 19.74
N LYS A 4 10.54 5.95 20.12
CA LYS A 4 11.07 6.10 21.49
C LYS A 4 11.91 7.38 21.66
N MET A 5 12.20 8.11 20.58
CA MET A 5 12.94 9.36 20.62
C MET A 5 12.00 10.49 21.04
N SER A 6 12.47 11.43 21.88
CA SER A 6 11.68 12.61 22.20
C SER A 6 11.51 13.48 20.94
N PRO A 7 10.36 14.15 20.75
CA PRO A 7 10.19 15.07 19.62
C PRO A 7 11.26 16.17 19.58
N TRP A 8 11.76 16.59 20.75
CA TRP A 8 12.83 17.59 20.86
C TRP A 8 14.18 17.06 20.36
N ASP A 9 14.58 15.86 20.78
CA ASP A 9 15.84 15.24 20.29
C ASP A 9 15.80 15.02 18.78
N TYR A 10 14.63 14.67 18.24
CA TYR A 10 14.46 14.55 16.79
C TYR A 10 14.70 15.89 16.06
N GLN A 11 14.39 17.04 16.67
CA GLN A 11 14.69 18.34 16.04
C GLN A 11 16.19 18.57 15.87
N GLN A 12 17.02 18.04 16.79
CA GLN A 12 18.47 18.14 16.69
C GLN A 12 18.98 17.33 15.49
N VAL A 13 18.44 16.12 15.28
CA VAL A 13 18.72 15.31 14.08
C VAL A 13 18.20 15.99 12.82
N ARG A 14 16.96 16.49 12.83
CA ARG A 14 16.30 17.12 11.68
C ARG A 14 17.13 18.27 11.09
N ARG A 15 17.76 19.08 11.92
CA ARG A 15 18.64 20.18 11.48
C ARG A 15 19.85 19.69 10.69
N ALA A 16 20.36 18.51 11.01
CA ALA A 16 21.51 17.90 10.32
C ALA A 16 21.13 17.20 9.00
N LEU A 17 19.85 16.89 8.76
CA LEU A 17 19.41 16.15 7.56
C LEU A 17 19.47 16.98 6.26
N GLY A 18 19.56 18.31 6.35
CA GLY A 18 19.52 19.19 5.18
C GLY A 18 18.27 18.93 4.32
N HIS A 19 18.48 18.61 3.04
CA HIS A 19 17.40 18.31 2.07
C HIS A 19 17.10 16.80 1.94
N GLY A 20 17.72 15.93 2.73
CA GLY A 20 17.48 14.49 2.64
C GLY A 20 16.06 14.14 3.07
N SER A 21 15.35 13.34 2.26
CA SER A 21 14.00 12.89 2.59
C SER A 21 13.73 11.43 2.18
N GLY A 22 12.61 10.89 2.66
CA GLY A 22 12.14 9.57 2.24
C GLY A 22 11.83 9.46 0.74
N PHE A 23 11.64 10.58 0.02
CA PHE A 23 11.49 10.58 -1.44
C PHE A 23 12.78 10.18 -2.16
N ASP A 24 13.93 10.32 -1.51
CA ASP A 24 15.22 9.96 -2.10
C ASP A 24 15.56 8.47 -1.90
N SER A 25 14.72 7.70 -1.21
CA SER A 25 14.97 6.29 -0.89
C SER A 25 14.94 5.40 -2.14
N PRO A 26 16.09 4.86 -2.60
CA PRO A 26 16.13 4.07 -3.83
C PRO A 26 15.32 2.78 -3.70
N GLY A 27 15.37 2.13 -2.52
CA GLY A 27 14.63 0.91 -2.26
C GLY A 27 13.12 1.13 -2.29
N PHE A 28 12.62 2.18 -1.62
CA PHE A 28 11.19 2.46 -1.61
C PHE A 28 10.69 2.92 -2.99
N ASN A 29 11.49 3.70 -3.72
CA ASN A 29 11.16 4.09 -5.09
C ASN A 29 11.12 2.88 -6.04
N GLY A 30 12.05 1.92 -5.88
CA GLY A 30 12.02 0.66 -6.61
C GLY A 30 10.74 -0.13 -6.34
N ILE A 31 10.36 -0.28 -5.06
CA ILE A 31 9.10 -0.95 -4.67
C ILE A 31 7.90 -0.25 -5.32
N ARG A 32 7.81 1.09 -5.22
CA ARG A 32 6.72 1.88 -5.82
C ARG A 32 6.64 1.75 -7.33
N ALA A 33 7.77 1.58 -8.01
CA ALA A 33 7.80 1.41 -9.45
C ALA A 33 7.33 0.00 -9.88
N VAL A 34 7.63 -1.03 -9.08
CA VAL A 34 7.36 -2.43 -9.44
C VAL A 34 5.95 -2.87 -9.08
N ILE A 35 5.40 -2.47 -7.92
CA ILE A 35 4.09 -2.96 -7.45
C ILE A 35 2.98 -2.80 -8.51
N PRO A 36 2.80 -1.63 -9.17
CA PRO A 36 1.77 -1.49 -10.20
C PRO A 36 1.94 -2.46 -11.39
N GLN A 37 3.19 -2.80 -11.75
CA GLN A 37 3.47 -3.72 -12.84
C GLN A 37 3.04 -5.16 -12.52
N LEU A 38 3.07 -5.55 -11.23
CA LEU A 38 2.54 -6.84 -10.80
C LEU A 38 1.03 -6.94 -11.07
N GLY A 39 0.29 -5.84 -10.86
CA GLY A 39 -1.13 -5.76 -11.17
C GLY A 39 -1.40 -5.86 -12.68
N VAL A 40 -0.60 -5.18 -13.51
CA VAL A 40 -0.67 -5.29 -14.98
C VAL A 40 -0.49 -6.74 -15.42
N GLU A 41 0.51 -7.43 -14.87
CA GLU A 41 0.81 -8.81 -15.22
C GLU A 41 -0.26 -9.79 -14.72
N PHE A 42 -0.80 -9.56 -13.51
CA PHE A 42 -1.94 -10.33 -13.00
C PHE A 42 -3.15 -10.25 -13.92
N HIS A 43 -3.53 -9.05 -14.37
CA HIS A 43 -4.64 -8.87 -15.32
C HIS A 43 -4.35 -9.53 -16.68
N ARG A 44 -3.08 -9.50 -17.13
CA ARG A 44 -2.66 -10.21 -18.35
C ARG A 44 -2.89 -11.71 -18.21
N LEU A 45 -2.54 -12.30 -17.06
CA LEU A 45 -2.71 -13.73 -16.78
C LEU A 45 -4.19 -14.11 -16.66
N LEU A 46 -5.02 -13.31 -15.97
CA LEU A 46 -6.47 -13.49 -15.91
C LEU A 46 -7.09 -13.52 -17.31
N LYS A 47 -6.72 -12.54 -18.16
CA LYS A 47 -7.21 -12.47 -19.54
C LYS A 47 -6.75 -13.66 -20.37
N ALA A 48 -5.51 -14.11 -20.21
CA ALA A 48 -4.97 -15.28 -20.91
C ALA A 48 -5.68 -16.58 -20.49
N ALA A 49 -6.08 -16.70 -19.23
CA ALA A 49 -6.89 -17.81 -18.72
C ALA A 49 -8.37 -17.72 -19.13
N ASN A 50 -8.82 -16.56 -19.65
CA ASN A 50 -10.19 -16.29 -20.06
C ASN A 50 -11.22 -16.52 -18.93
N ILE A 51 -10.86 -16.09 -17.72
CA ILE A 51 -11.71 -16.16 -16.52
C ILE A 51 -11.96 -14.75 -15.95
N SER A 52 -13.09 -14.57 -15.28
CA SER A 52 -13.37 -13.35 -14.53
C SER A 52 -12.72 -13.40 -13.14
N LEU A 53 -12.63 -12.24 -12.47
CA LEU A 53 -12.14 -12.21 -11.10
C LEU A 53 -13.08 -12.96 -10.15
N LEU A 54 -14.40 -12.83 -10.32
CA LEU A 54 -15.37 -13.59 -9.54
C LEU A 54 -15.21 -15.10 -9.74
N ASP A 55 -15.06 -15.54 -11.00
CA ASP A 55 -14.83 -16.95 -11.35
C ASP A 55 -13.54 -17.50 -10.72
N LEU A 56 -12.45 -16.70 -10.75
CA LEU A 56 -11.20 -17.04 -10.07
C LEU A 56 -11.42 -17.34 -8.58
N PHE A 57 -12.21 -16.53 -7.89
CA PHE A 57 -12.43 -16.69 -6.45
C PHE A 57 -13.43 -17.78 -6.10
N VAL A 58 -14.53 -17.90 -6.84
CA VAL A 58 -15.57 -18.92 -6.62
C VAL A 58 -15.05 -20.33 -6.97
N HIS A 59 -14.13 -20.43 -7.94
CA HIS A 59 -13.54 -21.68 -8.37
C HIS A 59 -12.02 -21.73 -8.10
N HIS A 60 -11.59 -21.20 -6.95
CA HIS A 60 -10.17 -21.07 -6.59
C HIS A 60 -9.37 -22.39 -6.69
N GLU A 61 -9.98 -23.53 -6.39
CA GLU A 61 -9.33 -24.85 -6.49
C GLU A 61 -8.92 -25.20 -7.93
N LYS A 62 -9.69 -24.73 -8.93
CA LYS A 62 -9.38 -24.93 -10.36
C LYS A 62 -8.27 -23.99 -10.85
N HIS A 63 -8.03 -22.91 -10.11
CA HIS A 63 -7.14 -21.81 -10.51
C HIS A 63 -6.11 -21.48 -9.41
N ASP A 64 -5.63 -22.49 -8.66
CA ASP A 64 -4.83 -22.34 -7.44
C ASP A 64 -3.69 -21.32 -7.57
N GLN A 65 -2.89 -21.41 -8.63
CA GLN A 65 -1.74 -20.51 -8.82
C GLN A 65 -2.14 -19.04 -9.01
N LEU A 66 -3.19 -18.79 -9.80
CA LEU A 66 -3.72 -17.44 -10.04
C LEU A 66 -4.40 -16.89 -8.78
N TYR A 67 -5.10 -17.74 -8.05
CA TYR A 67 -5.76 -17.37 -6.79
C TYR A 67 -4.72 -16.99 -5.74
N ARG A 68 -3.69 -17.82 -5.55
CA ARG A 68 -2.59 -17.55 -4.61
C ARG A 68 -1.80 -16.30 -5.00
N LEU A 69 -1.66 -16.04 -6.30
CA LEU A 69 -1.09 -14.77 -6.77
C LEU A 69 -1.96 -13.58 -6.37
N ALA A 70 -3.28 -13.64 -6.57
CA ALA A 70 -4.20 -12.59 -6.14
C ALA A 70 -4.12 -12.35 -4.62
N GLU A 71 -4.07 -13.42 -3.81
CA GLU A 71 -3.93 -13.32 -2.34
C GLU A 71 -2.55 -12.77 -1.92
N ALA A 72 -1.48 -13.07 -2.67
CA ALA A 72 -0.18 -12.46 -2.41
C ALA A 72 -0.17 -10.96 -2.75
N LEU A 73 -0.86 -10.55 -3.81
CA LEU A 73 -0.95 -9.14 -4.22
C LEU A 73 -1.74 -8.30 -3.23
N ILE A 74 -2.89 -8.80 -2.75
CA ILE A 74 -3.66 -8.10 -1.71
C ILE A 74 -2.86 -7.97 -0.41
N GLU A 75 -2.09 -9.00 -0.03
CA GLU A 75 -1.23 -8.95 1.15
C GLU A 75 -0.11 -7.88 1.00
N VAL A 76 0.49 -7.75 -0.18
CA VAL A 76 1.46 -6.68 -0.46
C VAL A 76 0.81 -5.31 -0.30
N ASP A 77 -0.40 -5.12 -0.84
CA ASP A 77 -1.11 -3.84 -0.77
C ASP A 77 -1.50 -3.50 0.68
N GLU A 78 -2.03 -4.46 1.43
CA GLU A 78 -2.36 -4.33 2.85
C GLU A 78 -1.13 -3.91 3.67
N ARG A 79 0.01 -4.58 3.46
CA ARG A 79 1.26 -4.26 4.15
C ARG A 79 1.74 -2.85 3.81
N MET A 80 1.57 -2.40 2.56
CA MET A 80 1.90 -1.03 2.15
C MET A 80 1.00 0.01 2.80
N ILE A 81 -0.30 -0.24 2.86
CA ILE A 81 -1.28 0.62 3.54
C ILE A 81 -0.95 0.73 5.03
N ASN A 82 -0.71 -0.40 5.70
CA ASN A 82 -0.34 -0.45 7.11
C ASN A 82 0.98 0.28 7.38
N TRP A 83 1.97 0.10 6.51
CA TRP A 83 3.23 0.84 6.59
C TRP A 83 3.01 2.35 6.46
N ARG A 84 2.22 2.83 5.49
CA ARG A 84 1.93 4.26 5.32
C ARG A 84 1.20 4.84 6.52
N HIS A 85 0.25 4.09 7.09
CA HIS A 85 -0.46 4.48 8.31
C HIS A 85 0.49 4.69 9.47
N ARG A 86 1.32 3.68 9.76
CA ARG A 86 2.31 3.76 10.84
C ARG A 86 3.33 4.88 10.59
N HIS A 87 3.87 4.95 9.37
CA HIS A 87 4.83 5.98 8.97
C HIS A 87 4.26 7.39 9.20
N PHE A 88 3.03 7.66 8.73
CA PHE A 88 2.36 8.93 8.94
C PHE A 88 2.25 9.28 10.43
N LYS A 89 1.85 8.32 11.27
CA LYS A 89 1.73 8.56 12.72
C LYS A 89 3.08 8.78 13.42
N VAL A 90 4.16 8.15 12.94
CA VAL A 90 5.51 8.46 13.41
C VAL A 90 5.93 9.87 13.01
N VAL A 91 5.63 10.31 11.79
CA VAL A 91 5.91 11.68 11.33
C VAL A 91 5.13 12.70 12.16
N GLU A 92 3.81 12.53 12.27
CA GLU A 92 2.92 13.44 12.98
C GLU A 92 3.33 13.63 14.45
N ARG A 93 3.67 12.55 15.16
CA ARG A 93 4.14 12.66 16.56
C ARG A 93 5.54 13.26 16.72
N SER A 94 6.37 13.21 15.67
CA SER A 94 7.76 13.68 15.73
C SER A 94 7.91 15.15 15.33
N ILE A 95 7.16 15.61 14.32
CA ILE A 95 7.28 16.99 13.81
C ILE A 95 5.96 17.77 13.76
N GLY A 96 4.82 17.13 14.01
CA GLY A 96 3.50 17.74 13.87
C GLY A 96 2.89 17.58 12.48
N LEU A 97 1.60 17.91 12.37
CA LEU A 97 0.85 17.87 11.11
C LEU A 97 1.02 19.14 10.27
N HIS A 98 1.03 20.31 10.90
CA HIS A 98 1.04 21.62 10.23
C HIS A 98 2.46 22.15 9.97
N VAL A 99 3.32 21.27 9.46
CA VAL A 99 4.70 21.60 9.13
C VAL A 99 5.09 20.96 7.80
N SER A 100 6.20 21.41 7.24
CA SER A 100 6.79 20.81 6.05
C SER A 100 7.92 19.84 6.42
N GLY A 101 8.05 18.78 5.61
CA GLY A 101 9.22 17.92 5.59
C GLY A 101 10.49 18.68 5.18
N THR A 102 11.63 18.00 5.23
CA THR A 102 12.95 18.56 4.86
C THR A 102 13.03 19.06 3.42
N GLN A 103 12.21 18.52 2.52
CA GLN A 103 12.08 18.96 1.11
C GLN A 103 10.90 19.92 0.87
N GLY A 104 10.30 20.48 1.91
CA GLY A 104 9.20 21.46 1.77
C GLY A 104 7.82 20.85 1.50
N THR A 105 7.69 19.53 1.35
CA THR A 105 6.39 18.87 1.23
C THR A 105 5.58 19.00 2.53
N PRO A 106 4.34 19.54 2.51
CA PRO A 106 3.48 19.57 3.68
C PRO A 106 3.14 18.16 4.17
N VAL A 107 3.16 17.95 5.49
CA VAL A 107 2.86 16.63 6.08
C VAL A 107 1.42 16.20 5.82
N GLU A 108 0.49 17.14 5.65
CA GLU A 108 -0.90 16.89 5.30
C GLU A 108 -1.04 16.11 3.97
N VAL A 109 -0.19 16.39 2.99
CA VAL A 109 -0.18 15.69 1.69
C VAL A 109 0.16 14.20 1.89
N ILE A 110 1.07 13.88 2.81
CA ILE A 110 1.42 12.50 3.14
C ILE A 110 0.23 11.79 3.77
N GLY A 111 -0.57 12.49 4.58
CA GLY A 111 -1.81 11.98 5.17
C GLY A 111 -2.81 11.51 4.12
N GLN A 112 -2.92 12.20 2.98
CA GLN A 112 -3.84 11.84 1.89
C GLN A 112 -3.42 10.57 1.13
N LEU A 113 -2.15 10.16 1.20
CA LEU A 113 -1.63 8.98 0.49
C LEU A 113 -1.82 7.68 1.26
N ARG A 114 -2.25 7.79 2.52
CA ARG A 114 -2.27 6.70 3.49
C ARG A 114 -3.26 5.58 3.11
N ASP A 115 -4.37 5.96 2.50
CA ASP A 115 -5.49 5.06 2.20
C ASP A 115 -5.50 4.65 0.70
N LYS A 116 -4.45 4.99 -0.06
CA LYS A 116 -4.35 4.62 -1.47
C LYS A 116 -3.93 3.16 -1.65
N CYS A 117 -4.80 2.37 -2.29
CA CYS A 117 -4.54 1.00 -2.72
C CYS A 117 -3.85 0.96 -4.09
N PHE A 118 -3.05 -0.08 -4.33
CA PHE A 118 -2.50 -0.41 -5.64
C PHE A 118 -3.42 -1.31 -6.47
N PHE A 119 -4.19 -2.19 -5.81
CA PHE A 119 -5.07 -3.18 -6.46
C PHE A 119 -6.52 -3.05 -5.95
N PRO A 120 -7.21 -1.92 -6.19
CA PRO A 120 -8.56 -1.68 -5.68
C PRO A 120 -9.55 -2.80 -6.04
N GLU A 121 -9.43 -3.38 -7.23
CA GLU A 121 -10.27 -4.48 -7.70
C GLU A 121 -10.18 -5.74 -6.82
N LEU A 122 -9.01 -6.02 -6.23
CA LEU A 122 -8.82 -7.17 -5.34
C LEU A 122 -9.43 -6.92 -3.95
N TRP A 123 -9.65 -5.66 -3.57
CA TRP A 123 -10.43 -5.30 -2.37
C TRP A 123 -11.92 -5.36 -2.68
N ASP A 124 -12.36 -4.77 -3.79
CA ASP A 124 -13.77 -4.66 -4.19
C ASP A 124 -14.41 -6.03 -4.43
N ILE A 125 -13.66 -7.00 -4.99
CA ILE A 125 -14.17 -8.35 -5.24
C ILE A 125 -14.65 -9.06 -3.95
N ARG A 126 -14.17 -8.67 -2.77
CA ARG A 126 -14.64 -9.23 -1.50
C ARG A 126 -16.15 -8.97 -1.29
N THR A 127 -16.62 -7.80 -1.73
CA THR A 127 -18.05 -7.47 -1.72
C THR A 127 -18.82 -8.31 -2.74
N GLU A 128 -18.27 -8.50 -3.94
CA GLU A 128 -18.91 -9.32 -4.97
C GLU A 128 -19.04 -10.79 -4.55
N ILE A 129 -18.00 -11.39 -3.97
CA ILE A 129 -18.02 -12.77 -3.47
C ILE A 129 -19.05 -12.93 -2.36
N THR A 130 -19.12 -11.97 -1.42
CA THR A 130 -20.13 -11.98 -0.35
C THR A 130 -21.54 -11.95 -0.93
N ASN A 131 -21.79 -11.04 -1.89
CA ASN A 131 -23.09 -10.94 -2.55
C ASN A 131 -23.43 -12.16 -3.41
N HIS A 132 -22.43 -12.83 -3.96
CA HIS A 132 -22.62 -14.08 -4.71
C HIS A 132 -23.05 -15.20 -3.77
N ALA A 133 -22.35 -15.40 -2.65
CA ALA A 133 -22.69 -16.42 -1.65
C ALA A 133 -24.13 -16.24 -1.10
N LEU A 134 -24.53 -14.99 -0.81
CA LEU A 134 -25.88 -14.68 -0.31
C LEU A 134 -27.00 -14.94 -1.33
N LYS A 135 -26.70 -15.05 -2.63
CA LYS A 135 -27.68 -15.38 -3.67
C LYS A 135 -27.84 -16.88 -3.89
N GLU A 136 -26.90 -17.68 -3.39
CA GLU A 136 -26.95 -19.14 -3.47
C GLU A 136 -27.73 -19.77 -2.30
N GLU A 137 -28.03 -18.99 -1.25
CA GLU A 137 -28.98 -19.31 -0.17
C GLU A 137 -30.44 -19.07 -0.59
#